data_AF-A0A357M749-F1
#
_entry.id   AF-A0A357M749-F1
#
_cell.length_a   1.000
_cell.length_b   1.000
_cell.length_c   1.000
_cell.angle_alpha   90.00
_cell.angle_beta   90.00
_cell.angle_gamma   90.00
#
_symmetry.space_group_name_H-M   'P 1'
#
loop_
_entity.id
_entity.type
_entity.pdbx_description
1 polymer ?
#
loop_
_entity_poly.entity_id
_entity_poly.type
_entity_poly.pdbx_seq_one_letter_code
_entity_poly.pdbx_strand_id
1 'polypeptide(L)' 'MFEMPGYQTLDQIETTSDIRLYRLLRQEDGLRVIAKTTKGEYPGSTMVDAFRYEYDVLKRLSGRGAIEAYSLEITPDRP' A
#
# COMPACT_ATOMS: atom_id res chain seq x y z
N MET A 1 6.16 -7.19 -11.92
CA MET A 1 6.19 -7.85 -10.59
C MET A 1 6.44 -6.74 -9.59
N PHE A 2 5.58 -6.55 -8.58
CA PHE A 2 5.78 -5.50 -7.58
C PHE A 2 6.94 -5.88 -6.66
N GLU A 3 7.88 -4.96 -6.42
CA GLU A 3 9.06 -5.22 -5.59
C GLU A 3 9.21 -4.14 -4.51
N MET A 4 9.01 -4.49 -3.25
CA MET A 4 9.16 -3.55 -2.14
C MET A 4 10.27 -4.05 -1.22
N PRO A 5 11.31 -3.25 -0.95
CA PRO A 5 12.40 -3.67 -0.06
C PRO A 5 11.87 -4.17 1.29
N GLY A 6 12.36 -5.33 1.72
CA GLY A 6 11.89 -5.98 2.96
C GLY A 6 10.57 -6.77 2.83
N TYR A 7 9.97 -6.84 1.63
CA TYR A 7 8.75 -7.58 1.37
C TYR A 7 8.90 -8.54 0.19
N GLN A 8 8.31 -9.72 0.30
CA GLN A 8 8.11 -10.65 -0.80
C GLN A 8 6.69 -10.52 -1.36
N THR A 9 6.55 -10.30 -2.66
CA THR A 9 5.24 -10.33 -3.33
C THR A 9 4.76 -11.76 -3.50
N LEU A 10 3.59 -12.06 -2.94
CA LEU A 10 2.97 -13.38 -3.01
C LEU A 10 1.97 -13.48 -4.17
N ASP A 11 1.15 -12.45 -4.36
CA ASP A 11 0.10 -12.45 -5.38
C ASP A 11 -0.35 -11.02 -5.75
N GLN A 12 -0.91 -10.85 -6.94
CA GLN A 12 -1.64 -9.66 -7.33
C GLN A 12 -3.13 -9.92 -7.14
N ILE A 13 -3.77 -9.17 -6.25
CA ILE A 13 -5.17 -9.38 -5.88
C ILE A 13 -6.09 -8.72 -6.89
N GLU A 14 -5.84 -7.45 -7.20
CA GLU A 14 -6.71 -6.66 -8.05
C GLU A 14 -5.95 -5.52 -8.73
N THR A 15 -6.47 -5.08 -9.87
CA THR A 15 -6.02 -3.87 -10.56
C THR A 15 -7.24 -3.11 -11.03
N THR A 16 -7.30 -1.82 -10.68
CA THR A 16 -8.35 -0.89 -11.13
C THR A 16 -7.75 0.13 -12.10
N SER A 17 -8.48 1.22 -12.39
CA SER A 17 -7.98 2.33 -13.21
C SER A 17 -6.71 2.94 -12.61
N ASP A 18 -6.68 3.16 -11.30
CA ASP A 18 -5.70 4.03 -10.65
C ASP A 18 -4.87 3.35 -9.55
N ILE A 19 -5.34 2.20 -9.05
CA ILE A 19 -4.67 1.46 -7.98
C ILE A 19 -4.40 -0.01 -8.34
N ARG A 20 -3.38 -0.57 -7.72
CA ARG A 20 -3.09 -2.02 -7.70
C ARG A 20 -3.01 -2.53 -6.27
N LEU A 21 -3.57 -3.71 -6.05
CA LEU A 21 -3.54 -4.40 -4.78
C LEU A 21 -2.65 -5.65 -4.87
N TYR A 22 -1.73 -5.77 -3.93
CA TYR A 22 -0.82 -6.91 -3.83
C TYR A 22 -0.90 -7.55 -2.45
N ARG A 23 -0.76 -8.88 -2.41
CA ARG A 23 -0.51 -9.61 -1.17
C ARG A 23 1.00 -9.73 -0.99
N LEU A 24 1.51 -9.26 0.14
CA LEU A 24 2.94 -9.34 0.47
C LEU A 24 3.19 -10.11 1.77
N LEU A 25 4.41 -10.61 1.90
CA LEU A 25 4.98 -11.12 3.14
C LEU A 25 6.13 -10.21 3.56
N ARG A 26 6.01 -9.59 4.73
CA ARG A 26 7.09 -8.82 5.35
C ARG A 26 8.17 -9.77 5.85
N GLN A 27 9.42 -9.56 5.43
CA GLN A 27 10.50 -10.50 5.68
C GLN A 27 11.05 -10.45 7.11
N GLU A 28 10.97 -9.30 7.78
CA GLU A 28 11.50 -9.14 9.15
C GLU A 28 10.76 -9.99 10.19
N ASP A 29 9.44 -10.20 10.03
CA ASP A 29 8.60 -10.84 11.05
C ASP A 29 7.57 -11.83 10.48
N GLY A 30 7.54 -12.02 9.16
CA GLY A 30 6.59 -12.92 8.49
C GLY A 30 5.16 -12.38 8.43
N LEU A 31 4.93 -11.10 8.71
CA LEU A 31 3.59 -10.52 8.67
C LEU A 31 3.06 -10.49 7.23
N ARG A 32 1.85 -11.01 7.02
CA ARG A 32 1.15 -10.91 5.73
C ARG A 32 0.39 -9.60 5.66
N VAL A 33 0.63 -8.82 4.62
CA VAL A 33 0.02 -7.49 4.43
C VAL A 33 -0.61 -7.37 3.04
N ILE A 34 -1.50 -6.39 2.92
CA ILE A 34 -2.05 -5.94 1.64
C ILE A 34 -1.38 -4.61 1.33
N ALA A 35 -0.71 -4.52 0.19
CA ALA A 35 -0.17 -3.27 -0.31
C ALA A 35 -1.12 -2.69 -1.36
N LYS A 36 -1.51 -1.43 -1.14
CA LYS A 36 -2.25 -0.61 -2.09
C LYS A 36 -1.27 0.41 -2.66
N THR A 37 -1.01 0.31 -3.95
CA THR A 37 -0.12 1.22 -4.68
C THR A 37 -0.87 1.88 -5.81
N THR A 38 -0.33 3.00 -6.27
CA THR A 38 -0.79 3.66 -7.50
C THR A 38 -0.51 2.77 -8.70
N LYS A 39 -0.97 3.18 -9.89
CA LYS A 39 -0.68 2.46 -11.14
C LYS A 39 0.35 3.18 -12.01
N GLY A 40 0.47 4.49 -11.88
CA GLY A 40 1.32 5.33 -12.71
C GLY A 40 2.56 5.79 -11.96
N GLU A 41 3.66 5.93 -12.70
CA GLU A 41 4.96 6.41 -12.20
C GLU A 41 4.89 7.79 -11.53
N TYR A 42 3.91 8.58 -11.94
CA TYR A 42 3.63 9.92 -11.44
C TYR A 42 2.14 10.02 -11.11
N PRO A 43 1.69 9.54 -9.94
CA PRO A 43 0.32 9.75 -9.53
C PRO A 43 0.06 11.25 -9.36
N GLY A 44 -1.13 11.71 -9.78
CA GLY A 44 -1.54 13.09 -9.56
C GLY A 44 -1.53 13.43 -8.07
N SER A 45 -1.25 14.69 -7.71
CA SER A 45 -1.20 15.15 -6.32
C SER A 45 -2.44 14.75 -5.51
N THR A 46 -3.62 14.83 -6.13
CA THR A 46 -4.90 14.39 -5.53
C THR A 46 -4.87 12.95 -5.05
N MET A 47 -4.21 12.04 -5.76
CA MET A 47 -4.13 10.63 -5.36
C MET A 47 -3.16 10.41 -4.20
N VAL A 48 -2.03 11.14 -4.20
CA VAL A 48 -1.10 11.13 -3.08
C VAL A 48 -1.78 11.65 -1.81
N ASP A 49 -2.54 12.75 -1.92
CA ASP A 49 -3.30 13.32 -0.81
C ASP A 49 -4.39 12.36 -0.32
N ALA A 50 -5.06 11.65 -1.23
CA ALA A 50 -6.05 10.63 -0.87
C ALA A 50 -5.42 9.48 -0.06
N PHE A 51 -4.23 8.99 -0.45
CA PHE A 51 -3.53 7.92 0.27
C PHE A 51 -3.06 8.39 1.66
N ARG A 52 -2.56 9.62 1.76
CA ARG A 52 -2.20 10.24 3.05
C ARG A 52 -3.40 10.35 3.97
N TYR A 53 -4.51 10.86 3.46
CA TYR A 53 -5.75 10.98 4.22
C TYR A 53 -6.26 9.61 4.70
N GLU A 54 -6.28 8.60 3.83
CA GLU A 54 -6.68 7.23 4.17
C GLU A 54 -5.79 6.64 5.28
N TYR A 55 -4.47 6.77 5.14
CA TYR A 55 -3.52 6.33 6.16
C TYR A 55 -3.74 7.01 7.51
N ASP A 56 -3.90 8.34 7.52
CA ASP A 56 -4.12 9.10 8.75
C ASP A 56 -5.41 8.69 9.47
N VAL A 57 -6.50 8.48 8.70
CA VAL A 57 -7.77 8.01 9.25
C VAL A 57 -7.62 6.60 9.84
N LEU A 58 -7.01 5.66 9.11
CA LEU A 58 -6.81 4.29 9.60
C LEU A 58 -5.91 4.24 10.84
N LYS A 59 -4.82 5.04 10.87
CA LYS A 59 -3.96 5.16 12.06
C LYS A 59 -4.71 5.69 13.28
N ARG A 60 -5.60 6.67 13.11
CA ARG A 60 -6.45 7.16 14.20
C ARG A 60 -7.45 6.12 14.69
N LEU A 61 -7.93 5.25 13.80
CA LEU A 61 -8.82 4.16 14.17
C LEU A 61 -8.08 3.03 14.91
N SER A 62 -6.79 2.80 14.61
CA SER A 62 -5.92 1.84 15.31
C SER A 62 -6.58 0.46 15.48
N GLY A 63 -7.10 -0.09 14.39
CA GLY A 63 -7.70 -1.43 14.39
C GLY A 63 -9.07 -1.53 15.09
N ARG A 64 -9.66 -0.42 15.56
CA ARG A 64 -10.97 -0.40 16.24
C ARG A 64 -12.12 -0.58 15.24
N GLY A 65 -12.28 -1.81 14.75
CA GLY A 65 -13.29 -2.16 13.74
C GLY A 65 -12.92 -1.76 12.30
N ALA A 66 -11.69 -1.28 12.10
CA ALA A 66 -11.13 -0.97 10.79
C ALA A 66 -9.85 -1.78 10.55
N ILE A 67 -9.41 -1.83 9.29
CA ILE A 67 -8.12 -2.42 8.95
C ILE A 67 -6.98 -1.61 9.59
N GLU A 68 -5.94 -2.29 10.05
CA GLU A 68 -4.75 -1.64 10.58
C GLU A 68 -3.85 -1.18 9.43
N ALA A 69 -3.49 0.11 9.43
CA ALA A 69 -2.51 0.65 8.50
C ALA A 69 -1.12 0.49 9.10
N TYR A 70 -0.24 -0.32 8.50
CA TYR A 70 1.10 -0.55 9.03
C TYR A 70 2.06 0.60 8.69
N SER A 71 2.14 0.99 7.43
CA SER A 71 3.01 2.06 6.93
C SER A 71 2.42 2.78 5.71
N LEU A 72 2.96 3.96 5.42
CA LEU A 72 2.77 4.70 4.19
C LEU A 72 4.16 5.06 3.65
N GLU A 73 4.49 4.58 2.46
CA GLU A 73 5.81 4.75 1.84
C GLU A 73 5.66 5.56 0.55
N ILE A 74 6.58 6.51 0.33
CA ILE A 74 6.71 7.23 -0.95
C ILE A 74 8.03 6.76 -1.56
N THR A 75 7.97 6.15 -2.72
CA THR A 75 9.16 5.64 -3.42
C THR A 75 9.19 6.18 -4.86
N PRO A 76 10.36 6.61 -5.36
CA PRO A 76 10.49 7.09 -6.74
C PRO A 76 10.35 5.93 -7.75
N ASP A 77 10.06 6.28 -9.01
CA ASP A 77 10.00 5.36 -10.16
C ASP A 77 9.07 4.14 -9.96
N ARG A 78 7.93 4.38 -9.30
CA ARG A 78 6.91 3.39 -8.96
C ARG A 78 5.65 3.57 -9.80
N PRO A 79 5.12 2.54 -10.50
CA PRO A 79 3.67 2.34 -10.40
C PRO A 79 3.28 2.06 -8.94
#